data_AF-A0A2A5XWP5-F1
#
_entry.id   AF-A0A2A5XWP5-F1
#
_cell.length_a   1.000
_cell.length_b   1.000
_cell.length_c   1.000
_cell.angle_alpha   90.00
_cell.angle_beta   90.00
_cell.angle_gamma   90.00
#
_symmetry.space_group_name_H-M   'P 1'
#
loop_
_entity.id
_entity.type
_entity.pdbx_description
1 polymer ?
#
loop_
_entity_poly.entity_id
_entity_poly.type
_entity_poly.pdbx_seq_one_letter_code
_entity_poly.pdbx_strand_id
1 'polypeptide(L)'
;MIFAISIFVLIIFTIYNVNFYDKKDSSKSIKNANEINRKKYLTECELFNEVIDRSIKDSERQCYYNCGENDNVRVDTSIEYICQPFILEER
;
A
#
# COMPACT_ATOMS: atom_id res chain seq x y z
N MET A 1 -47.46 12.77 -16.95
CA MET A 1 -46.66 11.52 -16.82
C MET A 1 -45.35 11.58 -17.61
N ILE A 2 -45.34 11.96 -18.88
CA ILE A 2 -44.11 12.06 -19.71
C ILE A 2 -43.06 13.03 -19.13
N PHE A 3 -43.49 14.19 -18.63
CA PHE A 3 -42.59 15.16 -17.97
C PHE A 3 -41.96 14.66 -16.67
N ALA A 4 -42.63 13.77 -15.94
CA ALA A 4 -42.07 13.20 -14.71
C ALA A 4 -40.97 12.18 -15.03
N ILE A 5 -41.15 11.43 -16.13
CA ILE A 5 -40.18 10.44 -16.61
C ILE A 5 -38.92 11.15 -17.14
N SER A 6 -39.05 12.28 -17.84
CA SER A 6 -37.88 13.03 -18.32
C SER A 6 -37.05 13.63 -17.19
N ILE A 7 -37.70 14.10 -16.12
CA ILE A 7 -37.01 14.61 -14.92
C ILE A 7 -36.26 13.48 -14.20
N PHE A 8 -36.86 12.29 -14.10
CA PHE A 8 -36.25 11.14 -13.44
C PHE A 8 -34.98 10.65 -14.17
N VAL A 9 -35.00 10.64 -15.51
CA VAL A 9 -33.82 10.26 -16.32
C VAL A 9 -32.67 11.28 -16.16
N LEU A 10 -32.97 12.57 -16.07
CA LEU A 10 -31.96 13.61 -15.85
C LEU A 10 -31.28 13.50 -14.48
N ILE A 11 -32.03 13.15 -13.43
CA ILE A 11 -31.49 12.96 -12.07
C ILE A 11 -30.55 11.74 -12.00
N ILE A 12 -30.88 10.65 -12.69
CA ILE A 12 -30.00 9.48 -12.76
C ILE A 12 -28.69 9.85 -13.48
N PHE A 13 -28.77 10.60 -14.59
CA PHE A 13 -27.58 11.00 -15.35
C PHE A 13 -26.65 11.93 -14.56
N THR A 14 -27.17 12.78 -13.68
CA THR A 14 -26.33 13.64 -12.83
C THR A 14 -25.66 12.85 -11.72
N ILE A 15 -26.35 11.91 -11.06
CA ILE A 15 -25.76 11.08 -10.01
C ILE A 15 -24.62 10.18 -10.55
N TYR A 16 -24.81 9.58 -11.73
CA TYR A 16 -23.76 8.75 -12.35
C TYR A 16 -22.50 9.53 -12.74
N ASN A 17 -22.64 10.80 -13.14
CA ASN A 17 -21.49 11.62 -13.55
C ASN A 17 -20.75 12.30 -12.38
N VAL A 18 -21.39 12.45 -11.21
CA VAL A 18 -20.76 13.07 -10.03
C VAL A 18 -19.73 12.13 -9.38
N ASN A 19 -19.88 10.81 -9.51
CA ASN A 19 -18.92 9.82 -8.99
C ASN A 19 -17.58 9.76 -9.76
N PHE A 20 -17.36 10.61 -10.77
CA PHE A 20 -16.13 10.60 -11.58
C PHE A 20 -15.22 11.82 -11.36
N TYR A 21 -15.59 12.76 -10.49
CA TYR A 21 -14.85 14.03 -10.33
C TYR A 21 -14.27 14.27 -8.94
N ASP A 22 -13.88 13.21 -8.23
CA ASP A 22 -13.15 13.32 -6.96
C ASP A 22 -11.75 12.70 -7.02
N LYS A 23 -10.99 13.04 -8.07
CA LYS A 23 -9.54 12.94 -8.07
C LYS A 23 -8.93 14.31 -8.29
N LYS A 24 -9.03 15.13 -7.26
CA LYS A 24 -8.23 16.34 -7.10
C LYS A 24 -6.85 15.93 -6.62
N ASP A 25 -5.88 15.90 -7.54
CA ASP A 25 -4.49 16.17 -7.20
C ASP A 25 -3.88 17.11 -8.24
N SER A 26 -4.02 18.40 -7.93
CA SER A 26 -3.25 19.46 -8.55
C SER A 26 -1.88 19.50 -7.87
N SER A 27 -0.94 18.67 -8.32
CA SER A 27 0.48 18.83 -7.99
C SER A 27 1.24 19.38 -9.20
N LYS A 28 1.14 20.71 -9.31
CA LYS A 28 2.20 21.65 -9.70
C LYS A 28 3.58 21.04 -10.05
N SER A 29 4.05 21.50 -11.21
CA SER A 29 5.46 21.62 -11.66
C SER A 29 6.09 20.44 -12.41
N ILE A 30 6.04 20.61 -13.73
CA ILE A 30 7.05 20.25 -14.72
C ILE A 30 8.46 20.55 -14.15
N LYS A 31 9.17 19.54 -13.67
CA LYS A 31 10.64 19.48 -13.68
C LYS A 31 11.10 18.04 -13.84
N ASN A 32 11.92 17.83 -14.88
CA ASN A 32 12.76 16.66 -15.16
C ASN A 32 12.10 15.43 -15.81
N ALA A 33 11.87 15.55 -17.12
CA ALA A 33 11.36 14.52 -18.03
C ALA A 33 12.34 13.34 -18.31
N ASN A 34 13.24 12.99 -17.39
CA ASN A 34 14.18 11.86 -17.55
C ASN A 34 14.36 11.00 -16.29
N GLU A 35 13.49 11.15 -15.29
CA GLU A 35 13.39 10.15 -14.22
C GLU A 35 12.31 9.16 -14.65
N ILE A 36 12.74 7.94 -14.98
CA ILE A 36 11.82 6.83 -15.25
C ILE A 36 11.00 6.68 -13.96
N ASN A 37 9.78 7.23 -13.95
CA ASN A 37 8.80 7.05 -12.89
C ASN A 37 8.41 5.56 -12.85
N ARG A 38 9.27 4.71 -12.29
CA ARG A 38 8.84 3.42 -11.78
C ARG A 38 7.85 3.77 -10.67
N LYS A 39 6.57 3.55 -10.95
CA LYS A 39 5.51 3.70 -9.96
C LYS A 39 5.90 2.80 -8.80
N LYS A 40 6.21 3.42 -7.66
CA LYS A 40 6.45 2.67 -6.44
C LYS A 40 5.18 1.97 -6.03
N TYR A 41 5.28 0.72 -5.62
CA TYR A 41 4.14 -0.06 -5.15
C TYR A 41 4.47 -0.74 -3.82
N LEU A 42 3.43 -0.97 -3.02
CA LEU A 42 3.55 -1.69 -1.75
C LEU A 42 3.34 -3.18 -2.03
N THR A 43 4.26 -3.99 -1.53
CA THR A 43 4.19 -5.45 -1.57
C THR A 43 3.98 -5.97 -0.16
N GLU A 44 3.02 -6.85 0.03
CA GLU A 44 2.84 -7.56 1.29
C GLU A 44 3.87 -8.69 1.40
N CYS A 45 4.59 -8.73 2.52
CA CYS A 45 5.57 -9.76 2.79
C CYS A 45 5.15 -10.56 4.03
N GLU A 46 5.03 -11.87 3.89
CA GLU A 46 4.56 -12.76 4.94
C GLU A 46 5.72 -13.28 5.80
N LEU A 47 5.54 -13.30 7.11
CA LEU A 47 6.53 -13.87 8.03
C LEU A 47 6.65 -15.37 7.78
N PHE A 48 7.86 -15.84 7.45
CA PHE A 48 8.12 -17.27 7.25
C PHE A 48 9.09 -17.85 8.27
N ASN A 49 9.90 -17.02 8.93
CA ASN A 49 10.82 -17.49 9.96
C ASN A 49 11.10 -16.42 11.02
N GLU A 50 11.35 -16.87 12.24
CA GLU A 50 11.73 -16.05 13.37
C GLU A 50 12.90 -16.70 14.11
N VAL A 51 13.94 -15.91 14.38
CA VAL A 51 15.10 -16.35 15.16
C VAL A 51 15.26 -15.43 16.38
N ILE A 52 15.31 -16.04 17.56
CA ILE A 52 15.56 -15.33 18.82
C ILE A 52 16.90 -15.81 19.38
N ASP A 53 17.88 -14.92 19.44
CA ASP A 53 19.12 -15.19 20.16
C ASP A 53 18.98 -14.75 21.61
N ARG A 54 19.00 -15.68 22.58
CA ARG A 54 18.89 -15.35 24.02
C ARG A 54 20.24 -15.32 24.73
N SER A 55 21.34 -15.44 23.99
CA SER A 55 22.69 -15.53 24.56
C SER A 55 23.26 -14.17 24.99
N ILE A 56 22.72 -13.06 24.46
CA ILE A 56 23.18 -11.70 24.73
C ILE A 56 22.06 -10.91 25.41
N LYS A 57 22.38 -10.09 26.41
CA LYS A 57 21.39 -9.32 27.20
C LYS A 57 20.63 -8.28 26.36
N ASP A 58 21.30 -7.74 25.34
CA ASP A 58 20.71 -6.87 24.31
C ASP A 58 20.31 -7.70 23.07
N SER A 59 19.67 -8.84 23.31
CA SER A 59 19.24 -9.76 22.27
C SER A 59 18.29 -9.12 21.27
N GLU A 60 18.57 -9.33 19.98
CA GLU A 60 17.68 -8.98 18.89
C GLU A 60 16.84 -10.20 18.46
N ARG A 61 15.57 -9.96 18.18
CA ARG A 61 14.69 -10.87 17.45
C ARG A 61 14.81 -10.57 15.96
N GLN A 62 15.11 -11.59 15.17
CA GLN A 62 15.24 -11.49 13.73
C GLN A 62 13.98 -12.05 13.07
N CYS A 63 13.27 -11.21 12.33
CA CYS A 63 12.04 -11.55 11.62
C CYS A 63 12.34 -11.63 10.12
N TYR A 64 12.03 -12.77 9.51
CA TYR A 64 12.27 -13.01 8.08
C TYR A 64 10.94 -13.07 7.33
N TYR A 65 10.78 -12.18 6.35
CA TYR A 65 9.57 -12.02 5.55
C TYR A 65 9.83 -12.38 4.10
N ASN A 66 8.89 -13.06 3.46
CA ASN A 66 8.93 -13.42 2.04
C ASN A 66 8.00 -12.47 1.29
N CYS A 67 8.54 -11.70 0.35
CA CYS A 67 7.83 -10.71 -0.47
C CYS A 67 7.45 -11.25 -1.87
N GLY A 68 7.61 -12.55 -2.14
CA GLY A 68 7.43 -13.17 -3.45
C GLY A 68 8.72 -13.22 -4.29
N GLU A 69 8.70 -13.97 -5.40
CA GLU A 69 9.81 -14.06 -6.38
C GLU A 69 11.23 -14.32 -5.81
N ASN A 70 11.33 -15.08 -4.71
CA ASN A 70 12.57 -15.32 -3.95
C ASN A 70 13.17 -14.08 -3.26
N ASP A 71 12.34 -13.08 -3.02
CA ASP A 71 12.71 -11.87 -2.33
C ASP A 71 12.40 -11.97 -0.83
N ASN A 72 13.43 -11.86 -0.01
CA ASN A 72 13.31 -12.00 1.43
C ASN A 72 13.85 -10.74 2.13
N VAL A 73 13.07 -10.25 3.09
CA VAL A 73 13.42 -9.10 3.93
C VAL A 73 13.67 -9.59 5.35
N ARG A 74 14.75 -9.11 5.96
CA ARG A 74 15.06 -9.33 7.37
C ARG A 74 14.83 -8.04 8.13
N VAL A 75 14.09 -8.13 9.23
CA VAL A 75 13.87 -7.03 10.17
C VAL A 75 14.35 -7.47 11.54
N ASP A 76 15.29 -6.72 12.11
CA ASP A 76 15.78 -6.94 13.46
C ASP A 76 15.02 -6.02 14.43
N THR A 77 14.60 -6.56 15.56
CA THR A 77 13.87 -5.83 16.58
C THR A 77 14.32 -6.26 17.97
N SER A 78 14.04 -5.47 19.00
CA SER A 78 14.29 -5.90 20.39
C SER A 78 13.44 -7.13 20.71
N ILE A 79 13.95 -8.02 21.56
CA ILE A 79 13.25 -9.25 21.98
C ILE A 79 11.85 -9.01 22.56
N GLU A 80 11.61 -7.81 23.12
CA GLU A 80 10.34 -7.36 23.66
C GLU A 80 9.24 -7.20 22.60
N TYR A 81 9.62 -6.94 21.34
CA TYR A 81 8.71 -6.80 20.23
C TYR A 81 8.63 -8.08 19.42
N ILE A 82 7.42 -8.59 19.23
CA ILE A 82 7.14 -9.80 18.46
C ILE A 82 7.15 -9.45 16.97
N CYS A 83 7.58 -10.39 16.12
CA CYS A 83 7.46 -10.25 14.67
C CYS A 83 5.99 -10.03 14.28
N GLN A 84 5.74 -9.09 13.37
CA GLN A 84 4.41 -8.95 12.80
C GLN A 84 4.15 -10.13 11.85
N PRO A 85 2.90 -10.57 11.69
CA PRO A 85 2.57 -11.66 10.77
C PRO A 85 2.86 -11.29 9.31
N PHE A 86 2.78 -10.00 8.97
CA PHE A 86 3.14 -9.47 7.67
C PHE A 86 3.68 -8.03 7.80
N ILE A 87 4.43 -7.59 6.78
CA ILE A 87 4.84 -6.19 6.60
C ILE A 87 4.49 -5.72 5.19
N LEU A 88 4.43 -4.40 4.99
CA LEU A 88 4.31 -3.79 3.67
C LEU A 88 5.65 -3.16 3.32
N GLU A 89 6.21 -3.54 2.17
CA GLU A 89 7.48 -3.00 1.69
C GLU A 89 7.34 -2.26 0.36
N GLU A 90 7.98 -1.09 0.27
CA GLU A 90 7.95 -0.23 -0.92
C GLU A 90 8.99 -0.68 -1.95
N ARG A 91 8.57 -0.85 -3.22
CA ARG A 91 9.40 -1.33 -4.34
C ARG A 91 9.41 -0.38 -5.53
#